data_AF-A0A239EXI5-F1
#
_entry.id   AF-A0A239EXI5-F1
#
_cell.length_a   1.000
_cell.length_b   1.000
_cell.length_c   1.000
_cell.angle_alpha   90.00
_cell.angle_beta   90.00
_cell.angle_gamma   90.00
#
_symmetry.space_group_name_H-M   'P 1'
#
loop_
_entity.id
_entity.type
_entity.pdbx_description
1 polymer ?
#
loop_
_entity_poly.entity_id
_entity_poly.type
_entity_poly.pdbx_seq_one_letter_code
_entity_poly.pdbx_strand_id
1 'polypeptide(L)'
;MSADAAQQAWDRIDSWLGAHAPAYAMLNPPAPEEEIAAVQRRMGVTFPPDLVATLRRHDGAHEDFLLPTHDRLLGTRGCEERSGFLRGMLAEVLDADDEEDDEEDDDGAYWHHHFVQFASYDITADGLTVDCRPGTSFGAVGRFFDESGTDFGHAPSLGAYLGDVANSLERGLPFQGGRTWPVVSDGALEWDASERSHPEWGDPSDPPPSADDASLPALPPRGSEEPLRAVHVRKLGGLGALVATLPRETVATAAARQTRRLADETGLARYPEVAAALDALVGGRPVELTGTGPLGLRLRQVRREASAHHNGVRGQAVTCLVLLLTDLPHRALVRTADVRSRISPDWRAALHADLGSPPLPPEPDTAFWTTLDNPAIDAGRRSTGV
;
A
#
# COMPACT_ATOMS: atom_id res chain seq x y z
N MET A 1 -4.53 22.40 -23.15
CA MET A 1 -5.57 21.65 -22.42
C MET A 1 -4.98 20.49 -21.64
N SER A 2 -4.09 19.69 -22.23
CA SER A 2 -3.52 18.51 -21.55
C SER A 2 -2.53 18.88 -20.43
N ALA A 3 -1.65 19.88 -20.64
CA ALA A 3 -0.72 20.35 -19.60
C ALA A 3 -1.44 20.86 -18.34
N ASP A 4 -2.56 21.58 -18.50
CA ASP A 4 -3.38 22.04 -17.38
C ASP A 4 -3.98 20.85 -16.60
N ALA A 5 -4.36 19.77 -17.30
CA ALA A 5 -4.87 18.56 -16.65
C ALA A 5 -3.79 17.87 -15.81
N ALA A 6 -2.55 17.78 -16.32
CA ALA A 6 -1.43 17.26 -15.55
C ALA A 6 -1.13 18.12 -14.31
N GLN A 7 -1.15 19.45 -14.45
CA GLN A 7 -0.95 20.36 -13.31
C GLN A 7 -2.06 20.19 -12.25
N GLN A 8 -3.33 20.16 -12.67
CA GLN A 8 -4.47 19.95 -11.76
C GLN A 8 -4.41 18.59 -11.06
N ALA A 9 -3.99 17.54 -11.77
CA ALA A 9 -3.80 16.23 -11.17
C ALA A 9 -2.69 16.25 -10.12
N TRP A 10 -1.55 16.88 -10.41
CA TRP A 10 -0.46 17.04 -9.44
C TRP A 10 -0.87 17.85 -8.21
N ASP A 11 -1.61 18.95 -8.37
CA ASP A 11 -2.07 19.74 -7.22
C ASP A 11 -2.95 18.90 -6.28
N ARG A 12 -3.77 17.99 -6.84
CA ARG A 12 -4.58 17.04 -6.07
C ARG A 12 -3.73 15.97 -5.40
N ILE A 13 -2.78 15.38 -6.13
CA ILE A 13 -1.86 14.36 -5.60
C ILE A 13 -1.01 14.96 -4.46
N ASP A 14 -0.39 16.11 -4.66
CA ASP A 14 0.41 16.82 -3.66
C ASP A 14 -0.39 17.13 -2.41
N SER A 15 -1.61 17.68 -2.59
CA SER A 15 -2.48 17.99 -1.46
C SER A 15 -2.87 16.72 -0.69
N TRP A 16 -3.12 15.62 -1.39
CA TRP A 16 -3.47 14.36 -0.75
C TRP A 16 -2.27 13.76 0.00
N LEU A 17 -1.09 13.72 -0.63
CA LEU A 17 0.14 13.22 -0.03
C LEU A 17 0.51 14.02 1.20
N GLY A 18 0.46 15.36 1.13
CA GLY A 18 0.76 16.23 2.27
C GLY A 18 -0.18 16.01 3.46
N ALA A 19 -1.45 15.64 3.22
CA ALA A 19 -2.42 15.40 4.27
C ALA A 19 -2.38 13.96 4.83
N HIS A 20 -2.11 12.96 4.00
CA HIS A 20 -2.28 11.55 4.35
C HIS A 20 -0.96 10.77 4.44
N ALA A 21 0.02 11.10 3.59
CA ALA A 21 1.32 10.42 3.53
C ALA A 21 2.50 11.42 3.65
N PRO A 22 2.65 12.12 4.80
CA PRO A 22 3.65 13.18 4.95
C PRO A 22 5.05 12.66 5.28
N ALA A 23 5.21 11.35 5.55
CA ALA A 23 6.42 10.84 6.20
C ALA A 23 7.68 11.02 5.37
N TYR A 24 7.58 11.26 4.07
CA TYR A 24 8.73 11.63 3.25
C TYR A 24 8.25 12.56 2.12
N ALA A 25 8.95 13.68 1.92
CA ALA A 25 8.82 14.49 0.72
C ALA A 25 9.47 13.73 -0.45
N MET A 26 8.82 12.65 -0.90
CA MET A 26 9.41 11.65 -1.81
C MET A 26 9.47 12.12 -3.25
N LEU A 27 8.67 13.13 -3.61
CA LEU A 27 8.72 13.73 -4.94
C LEU A 27 9.88 14.73 -4.99
N ASN A 28 10.66 14.66 -6.07
CA ASN A 28 11.80 15.54 -6.24
C ASN A 28 11.34 16.98 -6.55
N PRO A 29 12.21 17.99 -6.33
CA PRO A 29 11.97 19.35 -6.80
C PRO A 29 11.75 19.41 -8.32
N PRO A 30 11.15 20.50 -8.83
CA PRO A 30 11.02 20.77 -10.26
C PRO A 30 12.31 20.63 -11.07
N ALA A 31 12.19 20.05 -12.27
CA ALA A 31 13.28 20.03 -13.25
C ALA A 31 13.47 21.44 -13.87
N PRO A 32 14.72 21.90 -14.04
CA PRO A 32 15.00 23.13 -14.79
C PRO A 32 14.55 23.02 -16.24
N GLU A 33 13.93 24.10 -16.77
CA GLU A 33 13.47 24.14 -18.17
C GLU A 33 14.60 23.88 -19.17
N GLU A 34 15.80 24.35 -18.86
CA GLU A 34 17.00 24.12 -19.66
C GLU A 34 17.38 22.64 -19.74
N GLU A 35 17.21 21.88 -18.65
CA GLU A 35 17.51 20.44 -18.63
C GLU A 35 16.47 19.64 -19.42
N ILE A 36 15.18 19.96 -19.27
CA ILE A 36 14.11 19.35 -20.08
C ILE A 36 14.37 19.61 -21.58
N ALA A 37 14.78 20.83 -21.95
CA ALA A 37 15.12 21.18 -23.33
C ALA A 37 16.41 20.49 -23.81
N ALA A 38 17.37 20.24 -22.92
CA ALA A 38 18.59 19.52 -23.25
C ALA A 38 18.32 18.02 -23.49
N VAL A 39 17.55 17.37 -22.63
CA VAL A 39 17.13 15.97 -22.79
C VAL A 39 16.37 15.77 -24.10
N GLN A 40 15.36 16.59 -24.39
CA GLN A 40 14.61 16.52 -25.66
C GLN A 40 15.54 16.58 -26.89
N ARG A 41 16.54 17.48 -26.86
CA ARG A 41 17.53 17.58 -27.94
C ARG A 41 18.44 16.36 -28.04
N ARG A 42 18.95 15.85 -26.91
CA ARG A 42 19.82 14.64 -26.89
C ARG A 42 19.07 13.40 -27.37
N MET A 43 17.81 13.27 -26.96
CA MET A 43 16.94 12.15 -27.35
C MET A 43 16.32 12.31 -28.75
N GLY A 44 16.38 13.51 -29.36
CA GLY A 44 15.77 13.78 -30.66
C GLY A 44 14.23 13.70 -30.65
N VAL A 45 13.59 13.93 -29.51
CA VAL A 45 12.13 13.84 -29.34
C VAL A 45 11.57 15.13 -28.75
N THR A 46 10.33 15.46 -29.11
CA THR A 46 9.56 16.52 -28.44
C THR A 46 8.68 15.87 -27.39
N PHE A 47 8.83 16.26 -26.12
CA PHE A 47 8.00 15.73 -25.04
C PHE A 47 6.57 16.26 -25.13
N PRO A 48 5.56 15.42 -24.88
CA PRO A 48 4.19 15.86 -24.72
C PRO A 48 4.07 16.93 -23.63
N PRO A 49 3.16 17.92 -23.78
CA PRO A 49 3.00 19.00 -22.81
C PRO A 49 2.77 18.50 -21.37
N ASP A 50 2.12 17.36 -21.18
CA ASP A 50 1.82 16.76 -19.88
C ASP A 50 3.07 16.21 -19.19
N LEU A 51 3.99 15.64 -19.98
CA LEU A 51 5.29 15.17 -19.49
C LEU A 51 6.15 16.37 -19.09
N VAL A 52 6.17 17.42 -19.91
CA VAL A 52 6.87 18.68 -19.55
C VAL A 52 6.28 19.29 -18.28
N ALA A 53 4.95 19.35 -18.15
CA ALA A 53 4.29 19.87 -16.94
C ALA A 53 4.62 19.02 -15.71
N THR A 54 4.64 17.69 -15.85
CA THR A 54 5.02 16.76 -14.78
C THR A 54 6.45 16.99 -14.33
N LEU A 55 7.41 17.05 -15.25
CA LEU A 55 8.83 17.28 -14.92
C LEU A 55 9.07 18.67 -14.29
N ARG A 56 8.32 19.69 -14.73
CA ARG A 56 8.34 21.03 -14.12
C ARG A 56 7.71 21.08 -12.73
N ARG A 57 6.95 20.06 -12.35
CA ARG A 57 6.40 19.93 -11.00
C ARG A 57 7.32 19.08 -10.11
N HIS A 58 7.74 17.93 -10.62
CA HIS A 58 8.60 16.97 -9.95
C HIS A 58 9.57 16.32 -10.93
N ASP A 59 10.88 16.48 -10.70
CA ASP A 59 11.92 15.80 -11.48
C ASP A 59 12.09 14.34 -11.02
N GLY A 60 11.02 13.57 -11.14
CA GLY A 60 10.93 12.21 -10.63
C GLY A 60 10.64 12.13 -9.13
N ALA A 61 10.90 10.95 -8.57
CA ALA A 61 10.69 10.68 -7.16
C ALA A 61 11.79 9.79 -6.57
N HIS A 62 11.85 9.71 -5.25
CA HIS A 62 12.62 8.74 -4.48
C HIS A 62 12.18 7.30 -4.82
N GLU A 63 13.06 6.32 -4.59
CA GLU A 63 12.81 4.91 -4.90
C GLU A 63 11.60 4.32 -4.21
N ASP A 64 11.26 4.84 -3.04
CA ASP A 64 10.11 4.39 -2.27
C ASP A 64 8.77 4.92 -2.82
N PHE A 65 8.78 5.93 -3.71
CA PHE A 65 7.56 6.45 -4.32
C PHE A 65 7.28 5.70 -5.62
N LEU A 66 6.21 4.92 -5.58
CA LEU A 66 5.75 4.13 -6.71
C LEU A 66 4.42 4.67 -7.24
N LEU A 67 4.24 4.56 -8.55
CA LEU A 67 2.94 4.68 -9.19
C LEU A 67 2.11 3.41 -8.96
N PRO A 68 0.78 3.41 -9.24
CA PRO A 68 -0.08 2.23 -9.05
C PRO A 68 0.37 0.96 -9.79
N THR A 69 1.22 1.14 -10.79
CA THR A 69 1.80 0.08 -11.60
C THR A 69 3.11 -0.48 -11.03
N HIS A 70 3.49 -0.03 -9.83
CA HIS A 70 4.74 -0.31 -9.12
C HIS A 70 6.00 0.24 -9.80
N ASP A 71 5.82 1.12 -10.79
CA ASP A 71 6.93 1.80 -11.45
C ASP A 71 7.30 3.06 -10.68
N ARG A 72 8.60 3.31 -10.51
CA ARG A 72 9.12 4.56 -9.96
C ARG A 72 9.00 5.69 -10.98
N LEU A 73 8.53 6.86 -10.54
CA LEU A 73 8.46 8.06 -11.38
C LEU A 73 9.88 8.55 -11.73
N LEU A 74 10.18 8.63 -13.03
CA LEU A 74 11.48 9.07 -13.53
C LEU A 74 11.54 10.59 -13.65
N GLY A 75 12.69 11.15 -13.28
CA GLY A 75 13.07 12.50 -13.66
C GLY A 75 13.60 12.57 -15.09
N THR A 76 13.96 13.77 -15.52
CA THR A 76 14.58 14.09 -16.81
C THR A 76 15.69 13.12 -17.20
N ARG A 77 16.67 12.93 -16.31
CA ARG A 77 17.79 12.01 -16.52
C ARG A 77 17.36 10.55 -16.62
N GLY A 78 16.42 10.13 -15.77
CA GLY A 78 15.89 8.76 -15.80
C GLY A 78 15.15 8.45 -17.10
N CYS A 79 14.37 9.42 -17.61
CA CYS A 79 13.69 9.29 -18.90
C CYS A 79 14.70 9.08 -20.04
N GLU A 80 15.80 9.84 -20.04
CA GLU A 80 16.88 9.71 -21.03
C GLU A 80 17.60 8.36 -20.92
N GLU A 81 18.06 8.00 -19.73
CA GLU A 81 18.85 6.78 -19.51
C GLU A 81 18.04 5.52 -19.85
N ARG A 82 16.80 5.43 -19.37
CA ARG A 82 15.95 4.25 -19.58
C ARG A 82 15.50 4.12 -21.04
N SER A 83 15.07 5.21 -21.66
CA SER A 83 14.68 5.19 -23.08
C SER A 83 15.89 4.94 -23.99
N GLY A 84 17.07 5.47 -23.63
CA GLY A 84 18.32 5.23 -24.34
C GLY A 84 18.77 3.78 -24.28
N PHE A 85 18.64 3.13 -23.11
CA PHE A 85 18.90 1.70 -22.95
C PHE A 85 18.04 0.84 -23.87
N LEU A 86 16.72 1.10 -23.93
CA LEU A 86 15.80 0.35 -24.80
C LEU A 86 16.07 0.58 -26.30
N ARG A 87 16.44 1.80 -26.69
CA ARG A 87 16.91 2.08 -28.06
C ARG A 87 18.20 1.31 -28.40
N GLY A 88 19.12 1.19 -27.44
CA GLY A 88 20.36 0.42 -27.61
C GLY A 88 20.09 -1.08 -27.79
N MET A 89 19.20 -1.66 -26.98
CA MET A 89 18.81 -3.06 -27.13
C MET A 89 18.20 -3.36 -28.50
N LEU A 90 17.33 -2.48 -29.01
CA LEU A 90 16.76 -2.64 -30.36
C LEU A 90 17.86 -2.63 -31.43
N ALA A 91 18.81 -1.69 -31.35
CA ALA A 91 19.91 -1.62 -32.31
C ALA A 91 20.79 -2.89 -32.28
N GLU A 92 21.08 -3.45 -31.11
CA GLU A 92 21.83 -4.72 -30.98
C GLU A 92 21.08 -5.92 -31.56
N VAL A 93 19.74 -5.96 -31.42
CA VAL A 93 18.91 -7.02 -32.02
C VAL A 93 18.85 -6.87 -33.54
N LEU A 94 18.63 -5.66 -34.06
CA LEU A 94 18.60 -5.38 -35.50
C LEU A 94 19.96 -5.60 -36.17
N ASP A 95 21.07 -5.28 -35.51
CA ASP A 95 22.43 -5.54 -36.02
C ASP A 95 22.79 -7.05 -36.01
N ALA A 96 22.07 -7.87 -35.24
CA ALA A 96 22.29 -9.32 -35.17
C ALA A 96 21.46 -10.11 -36.21
N ASP A 97 20.32 -9.57 -36.63
CA ASP A 97 19.44 -10.12 -37.67
C ASP A 97 19.73 -9.42 -39.02
N ASP A 98 20.84 -9.79 -39.63
CA ASP A 98 21.27 -9.37 -40.97
C ASP A 98 20.42 -10.11 -42.05
N GLU A 99 19.10 -9.86 -42.10
CA GLU A 99 18.25 -10.20 -43.25
C GLU A 99 17.29 -9.04 -43.56
N GLU A 100 17.35 -8.61 -44.83
CA GLU A 100 16.54 -7.61 -45.50
C GLU A 100 15.05 -7.67 -45.12
N ASP A 101 14.53 -6.64 -44.44
CA ASP A 101 13.12 -6.28 -44.58
C ASP A 101 12.94 -4.75 -44.51
N ASP A 102 12.19 -4.26 -45.50
CA ASP A 102 12.05 -2.87 -45.91
C ASP A 102 11.34 -1.98 -44.87
N GLU A 103 11.64 -0.68 -44.95
CA GLU A 103 11.02 0.43 -44.21
C GLU A 103 9.49 0.54 -44.44
N GLU A 104 8.65 -0.26 -43.78
CA GLU A 104 7.21 0.05 -43.66
C GLU A 104 6.65 -0.32 -42.26
N ASP A 105 6.29 0.73 -41.50
CA ASP A 105 5.41 0.75 -40.33
C ASP A 105 5.59 -0.38 -39.30
N ASP A 106 6.57 -0.22 -38.40
CA ASP A 106 6.68 -0.98 -37.16
C ASP A 106 5.61 -0.53 -36.14
N ASP A 107 4.34 -0.75 -36.50
CA ASP A 107 3.16 -0.48 -35.68
C ASP A 107 2.92 -1.59 -34.62
N GLY A 108 3.95 -2.38 -34.29
CA GLY A 108 3.93 -3.44 -33.26
C GLY A 108 5.27 -3.66 -32.52
N ALA A 109 6.20 -2.73 -32.66
CA ALA A 109 7.58 -2.78 -32.19
C ALA A 109 7.74 -3.15 -30.72
N TYR A 110 8.69 -4.03 -30.43
CA TYR A 110 9.24 -4.21 -29.08
C TYR A 110 9.51 -2.84 -28.40
N TRP A 111 10.12 -1.90 -29.13
CA TRP A 111 10.34 -0.52 -28.72
C TRP A 111 10.44 0.42 -29.94
N HIS A 112 10.04 1.68 -29.83
CA HIS A 112 10.17 2.68 -30.91
C HIS A 112 11.01 3.89 -30.48
N HIS A 113 11.79 4.48 -31.38
CA HIS A 113 12.67 5.62 -31.07
C HIS A 113 11.95 6.82 -30.46
N HIS A 114 10.71 7.11 -30.86
CA HIS A 114 9.91 8.19 -30.30
C HIS A 114 9.12 7.82 -29.03
N PHE A 115 9.30 6.63 -28.48
CA PHE A 115 8.76 6.30 -27.16
C PHE A 115 9.70 6.81 -26.07
N VAL A 116 9.10 7.28 -24.98
CA VAL A 116 9.83 7.79 -23.82
C VAL A 116 9.26 7.16 -22.57
N GLN A 117 10.09 6.43 -21.82
CA GLN A 117 9.72 5.95 -20.49
C GLN A 117 9.71 7.12 -19.50
N PHE A 118 8.63 7.26 -18.76
CA PHE A 118 8.48 8.25 -17.67
C PHE A 118 8.34 7.59 -16.30
N ALA A 119 8.15 6.28 -16.25
CA ALA A 119 8.25 5.48 -15.04
C ALA A 119 8.91 4.14 -15.36
N SER A 120 9.66 3.57 -14.42
CA SER A 120 10.35 2.29 -14.61
C SER A 120 10.24 1.41 -13.37
N TYR A 121 10.06 0.11 -13.60
CA TYR A 121 10.23 -0.91 -12.57
C TYR A 121 11.73 -1.10 -12.30
N ASP A 122 12.14 -1.23 -11.04
CA ASP A 122 13.57 -1.23 -10.70
C ASP A 122 14.27 -2.58 -11.00
N ILE A 123 13.52 -3.67 -11.14
CA ILE A 123 14.08 -5.02 -11.32
C ILE A 123 14.27 -5.38 -12.79
N THR A 124 13.29 -5.07 -13.65
CA THR A 124 13.29 -5.35 -15.08
C THR A 124 13.35 -4.05 -15.88
N ALA A 125 13.35 -4.14 -17.21
CA ALA A 125 13.28 -2.95 -18.07
C ALA A 125 11.84 -2.41 -18.23
N ASP A 126 10.86 -3.03 -17.56
CA ASP A 126 9.46 -2.64 -17.62
C ASP A 126 9.25 -1.20 -17.18
N GLY A 127 8.21 -0.57 -17.72
CA GLY A 127 7.90 0.79 -17.34
C GLY A 127 6.76 1.42 -18.11
N LEU A 128 6.26 2.55 -17.59
CA LEU A 128 5.28 3.35 -18.28
C LEU A 128 5.93 4.26 -19.30
N THR A 129 5.25 4.38 -20.44
CA THR A 129 5.78 5.01 -21.64
C THR A 129 4.78 6.03 -22.16
N VAL A 130 5.28 7.13 -22.72
CA VAL A 130 4.47 8.05 -23.55
C VAL A 130 4.88 7.96 -25.02
N ASP A 131 3.89 7.99 -25.91
CA ASP A 131 4.14 8.09 -27.35
C ASP A 131 4.47 9.54 -27.73
N CYS A 132 5.69 9.79 -28.21
CA CYS A 132 6.10 11.11 -28.72
C CYS A 132 6.09 11.18 -30.26
N ARG A 133 5.54 10.18 -30.96
CA ARG A 133 5.36 10.24 -32.42
C ARG A 133 4.40 11.38 -32.78
N PRO A 134 4.74 12.25 -33.75
CA PRO A 134 3.81 13.24 -34.24
C PRO A 134 2.56 12.56 -34.80
N GLY A 135 1.37 12.91 -34.30
CA GLY A 135 0.14 12.30 -34.78
C GLY A 135 -0.94 12.22 -33.71
N THR A 136 -1.92 11.35 -33.93
CA THR A 136 -3.10 11.18 -33.07
C THR A 136 -2.78 10.47 -31.76
N SER A 137 -1.71 9.68 -31.71
CA SER A 137 -1.25 9.01 -30.49
C SER A 137 -0.33 9.87 -29.62
N PHE A 138 0.07 11.07 -30.09
CA PHE A 138 1.00 11.93 -29.37
C PHE A 138 0.53 12.23 -27.95
N GLY A 139 1.30 11.78 -26.96
CA GLY A 139 1.02 11.90 -25.53
C GLY A 139 0.28 10.72 -24.90
N ALA A 140 -0.18 9.74 -25.68
CA ALA A 140 -0.84 8.55 -25.16
C ALA A 140 0.09 7.77 -24.24
N VAL A 141 -0.47 7.23 -23.16
CA VAL A 141 0.25 6.43 -22.17
C VAL A 141 0.11 4.96 -22.53
N GLY A 142 1.26 4.31 -22.62
CA GLY A 142 1.42 2.88 -22.76
C GLY A 142 2.26 2.29 -21.63
N ARG A 143 2.55 0.99 -21.76
CA ARG A 143 3.46 0.27 -20.89
C ARG A 143 4.34 -0.62 -21.73
N PHE A 144 5.63 -0.59 -21.43
CA PHE A 144 6.60 -1.52 -21.94
C PHE A 144 6.77 -2.68 -20.96
N PHE A 145 6.79 -3.89 -21.50
CA PHE A 145 7.16 -5.12 -20.82
C PHE A 145 8.36 -5.74 -21.56
N ASP A 146 9.39 -6.13 -20.83
CA ASP A 146 10.61 -6.69 -21.41
C ASP A 146 10.39 -7.99 -22.19
N GLU A 147 9.30 -8.71 -21.91
CA GLU A 147 8.89 -9.95 -22.56
C GLU A 147 8.04 -9.74 -23.81
N SER A 148 7.26 -8.67 -23.88
CA SER A 148 6.20 -8.51 -24.90
C SER A 148 6.23 -7.18 -25.65
N GLY A 149 7.14 -6.27 -25.32
CA GLY A 149 7.26 -4.98 -25.97
C GLY A 149 6.29 -3.93 -25.42
N THR A 150 5.96 -2.93 -26.24
CA THR A 150 5.18 -1.77 -25.83
C THR A 150 3.71 -1.89 -26.22
N ASP A 151 2.80 -1.82 -25.26
CA ASP A 151 1.34 -1.76 -25.48
C ASP A 151 0.78 -0.39 -25.07
N PHE A 152 -0.14 0.16 -25.86
CA PHE A 152 -0.79 1.45 -25.60
C PHE A 152 -2.28 1.29 -25.29
N GLY A 153 -2.82 2.21 -24.51
CA GLY A 153 -4.24 2.18 -24.12
C GLY A 153 -4.48 2.37 -22.62
N HIS A 154 -3.42 2.52 -21.83
CA HIS A 154 -3.51 2.80 -20.40
C HIS A 154 -4.15 4.15 -20.10
N ALA A 155 -3.85 5.19 -20.89
CA ALA A 155 -4.55 6.47 -20.83
C ALA A 155 -4.34 7.27 -22.12
N PRO A 156 -5.28 8.16 -22.51
CA PRO A 156 -5.12 9.00 -23.69
C PRO A 156 -4.07 10.11 -23.52
N SER A 157 -3.70 10.46 -22.28
CA SER A 157 -2.60 11.36 -21.99
C SER A 157 -2.03 11.11 -20.58
N LEU A 158 -0.82 11.60 -20.30
CA LEU A 158 -0.25 11.54 -18.96
C LEU A 158 -1.08 12.32 -17.94
N GLY A 159 -1.67 13.46 -18.32
CA GLY A 159 -2.61 14.19 -17.47
C GLY A 159 -3.86 13.38 -17.12
N ALA A 160 -4.39 12.58 -18.06
CA ALA A 160 -5.50 11.67 -17.80
C ALA A 160 -5.09 10.52 -16.86
N TYR A 161 -3.91 9.92 -17.09
CA TYR A 161 -3.35 8.88 -16.21
C TYR A 161 -3.20 9.40 -14.77
N LEU A 162 -2.55 10.56 -14.59
CA LEU A 162 -2.39 11.18 -13.28
C LEU A 162 -3.73 11.60 -12.66
N GLY A 163 -4.70 11.99 -13.48
CA GLY A 163 -6.08 12.23 -13.03
C GLY A 163 -6.72 10.98 -12.42
N ASP A 164 -6.51 9.81 -13.03
CA ASP A 164 -6.95 8.53 -12.48
C ASP A 164 -6.22 8.15 -11.19
N VAL A 165 -4.92 8.46 -11.09
CA VAL A 165 -4.14 8.29 -9.85
C VAL A 165 -4.76 9.16 -8.74
N ALA A 166 -4.99 10.45 -9.01
CA ALA A 166 -5.62 11.37 -8.06
C ALA A 166 -7.01 10.89 -7.63
N ASN A 167 -7.83 10.44 -8.59
CA ASN A 167 -9.16 9.88 -8.29
C ASN A 167 -9.08 8.65 -7.38
N SER A 168 -8.11 7.77 -7.62
CA SER A 168 -7.89 6.58 -6.81
C SER A 168 -7.49 6.95 -5.38
N LEU A 169 -6.53 7.86 -5.21
CA LEU A 169 -6.07 8.37 -3.92
C LEU A 169 -7.20 9.03 -3.12
N GLU A 170 -7.91 9.98 -3.72
CA GLU A 170 -8.96 10.75 -3.03
C GLU A 170 -10.17 9.90 -2.62
N ARG A 171 -10.50 8.88 -3.42
CA ARG A 171 -11.68 8.03 -3.19
C ARG A 171 -11.37 6.74 -2.45
N GLY A 172 -10.10 6.39 -2.28
CA GLY A 172 -9.68 5.08 -1.75
C GLY A 172 -10.16 3.92 -2.63
N LEU A 173 -10.17 4.11 -3.95
CA LEU A 173 -10.66 3.13 -4.94
C LEU A 173 -9.50 2.49 -5.70
N PRO A 174 -9.70 1.28 -6.29
CA PRO A 174 -8.65 0.67 -7.08
C PRO A 174 -8.31 1.55 -8.29
N PHE A 175 -7.04 1.66 -8.60
CA PHE A 175 -6.58 2.38 -9.78
C PHE A 175 -7.17 1.74 -11.05
N GLN A 176 -7.85 2.55 -11.86
CA GLN A 176 -8.53 2.15 -13.11
C GLN A 176 -9.42 0.89 -12.98
N GLY A 177 -10.01 0.66 -11.79
CA GLY A 177 -10.84 -0.53 -11.56
C GLY A 177 -10.07 -1.85 -11.51
N GLY A 178 -8.74 -1.79 -11.48
CA GLY A 178 -7.83 -2.93 -11.40
C GLY A 178 -7.74 -3.54 -10.00
N ARG A 179 -6.56 -4.06 -9.68
CA ARG A 179 -6.29 -4.79 -8.42
C ARG A 179 -5.37 -4.05 -7.46
N THR A 180 -5.02 -2.79 -7.74
CA THR A 180 -4.10 -2.03 -6.91
C THR A 180 -4.81 -0.87 -6.23
N TRP A 181 -4.66 -0.75 -4.92
CA TRP A 181 -5.27 0.29 -4.08
C TRP A 181 -4.20 1.17 -3.44
N PRO A 182 -4.51 2.44 -3.21
CA PRO A 182 -3.65 3.29 -2.41
C PRO A 182 -3.80 2.92 -0.93
N VAL A 183 -2.68 2.62 -0.29
CA VAL A 183 -2.55 2.31 1.13
C VAL A 183 -1.58 3.30 1.75
N VAL A 184 -1.84 3.76 2.97
CA VAL A 184 -0.88 4.57 3.71
C VAL A 184 -0.36 3.76 4.90
N SER A 185 0.95 3.55 4.92
CA SER A 185 1.68 2.82 5.95
C SER A 185 2.81 3.71 6.44
N ASP A 186 2.88 3.95 7.75
CA ASP A 186 3.91 4.82 8.37
C ASP A 186 4.00 6.23 7.79
N GLY A 187 2.89 6.73 7.22
CA GLY A 187 2.84 8.00 6.51
C GLY A 187 3.53 7.99 5.14
N ALA A 188 3.84 6.82 4.57
CA ALA A 188 4.25 6.64 3.18
C ALA A 188 3.07 6.07 2.36
N LEU A 189 2.99 6.44 1.08
CA LEU A 189 2.04 5.86 0.13
C LEU A 189 2.60 4.54 -0.40
N GLU A 190 1.84 3.47 -0.25
CA GLU A 190 2.08 2.16 -0.84
C GLU A 190 0.91 1.82 -1.78
N TRP A 191 1.20 1.13 -2.88
CA TRP A 191 0.18 0.63 -3.80
C TRP A 191 0.06 -0.87 -3.60
N ASP A 192 -0.87 -1.29 -2.76
CA ASP A 192 -1.00 -2.71 -2.40
C ASP A 192 -2.09 -3.38 -3.24
N ALA A 193 -1.88 -4.66 -3.54
CA ALA A 193 -2.91 -5.52 -4.08
C ALA A 193 -3.93 -5.82 -2.96
N SER A 194 -4.79 -4.85 -2.65
CA SER A 194 -5.80 -5.03 -1.60
C SER A 194 -6.83 -6.05 -2.06
N GLU A 195 -6.74 -7.26 -1.51
CA GLU A 195 -7.86 -8.19 -1.50
C GLU A 195 -9.03 -7.47 -0.85
N ARG A 196 -10.15 -7.27 -1.58
CA ARG A 196 -11.38 -6.76 -0.97
C ARG A 196 -11.58 -7.51 0.35
N SER A 197 -11.95 -6.80 1.40
CA SER A 197 -12.77 -7.44 2.42
C SER A 197 -14.01 -7.92 1.68
N HIS A 198 -14.07 -9.21 1.37
CA HIS A 198 -15.24 -9.86 0.77
C HIS A 198 -16.14 -10.32 1.92
N PRO A 199 -17.11 -9.51 2.39
CA PRO A 199 -18.17 -10.00 3.28
C PRO A 199 -19.22 -10.79 2.48
N GLU A 200 -18.93 -11.14 1.23
CA GLU A 200 -19.83 -11.84 0.29
C GLU A 200 -19.90 -13.35 0.58
N TRP A 201 -18.94 -13.89 1.35
CA TRP A 201 -18.91 -15.30 1.74
C TRP A 201 -19.09 -15.49 3.24
N GLY A 202 -19.70 -16.63 3.59
CA GLY A 202 -20.12 -16.98 4.95
C GLY A 202 -21.50 -16.44 5.28
N ASP A 203 -22.44 -17.33 5.60
CA ASP A 203 -23.77 -16.94 6.05
C ASP A 203 -23.77 -16.78 7.59
N PRO A 204 -24.21 -15.63 8.13
CA PRO A 204 -24.33 -15.43 9.58
C PRO A 204 -25.24 -16.45 10.28
N SER A 205 -26.14 -17.09 9.53
CA SER A 205 -27.05 -18.12 10.01
C SER A 205 -26.46 -19.54 9.98
N ASP A 206 -25.29 -19.73 9.34
CA ASP A 206 -24.62 -21.03 9.33
C ASP A 206 -24.28 -21.46 10.76
N PRO A 207 -24.56 -22.70 11.17
CA PRO A 207 -24.07 -23.20 12.45
C PRO A 207 -22.53 -23.27 12.45
N PRO A 208 -21.87 -23.18 13.62
CA PRO A 208 -20.44 -23.48 13.73
C PRO A 208 -20.15 -24.90 13.20
N PRO A 209 -18.96 -25.14 12.61
CA PRO A 209 -18.61 -26.45 12.08
C PRO A 209 -18.50 -27.48 13.20
N SER A 210 -18.51 -28.77 12.86
CA SER A 210 -18.31 -29.84 13.84
C SER A 210 -16.93 -29.73 14.51
N ALA A 211 -16.87 -30.04 15.80
CA ALA A 211 -15.60 -30.11 16.53
C ALA A 211 -14.63 -31.16 15.96
N ASP A 212 -15.18 -32.18 15.29
CA ASP A 212 -14.43 -33.29 14.68
C ASP A 212 -13.95 -32.98 13.25
N ASP A 213 -14.22 -31.77 12.72
CA ASP A 213 -13.73 -31.37 11.40
C ASP A 213 -12.20 -31.19 11.41
N ALA A 214 -11.49 -32.24 10.98
CA ALA A 214 -10.04 -32.29 10.92
C ALA A 214 -9.42 -31.30 9.91
N SER A 215 -10.22 -30.72 9.00
CA SER A 215 -9.73 -29.73 8.03
C SER A 215 -9.57 -28.33 8.62
N LEU A 216 -10.06 -28.09 9.84
CA LEU A 216 -10.00 -26.79 10.50
C LEU A 216 -8.61 -26.52 11.07
N PRO A 217 -7.94 -25.41 10.69
CA PRO A 217 -6.61 -25.07 11.23
C PRO A 217 -6.66 -24.87 12.74
N ALA A 218 -5.58 -25.19 13.45
CA ALA A 218 -5.49 -24.97 14.89
C ALA A 218 -5.38 -23.46 15.24
N LEU A 219 -5.93 -23.07 16.39
CA LEU A 219 -5.65 -21.77 16.98
C LEU A 219 -4.29 -21.81 17.69
N PRO A 220 -3.51 -20.72 17.64
CA PRO A 220 -2.25 -20.65 18.35
C PRO A 220 -2.49 -20.82 19.87
N PRO A 221 -1.66 -21.59 20.58
CA PRO A 221 -1.79 -21.74 22.02
C PRO A 221 -1.49 -20.40 22.72
N ARG A 222 -2.14 -20.19 23.87
CA ARG A 222 -1.91 -18.98 24.67
C ARG A 222 -0.43 -18.90 25.09
N GLY A 223 0.22 -17.77 24.83
CA GLY A 223 1.60 -17.53 25.21
C GLY A 223 2.67 -18.03 24.22
N SER A 224 2.30 -18.52 23.03
CA SER A 224 3.29 -18.88 21.99
C SER A 224 3.76 -17.70 21.13
N GLU A 225 3.23 -16.50 21.35
CA GLU A 225 3.57 -15.31 20.55
C GLU A 225 4.83 -14.64 21.09
N GLU A 226 5.72 -14.24 20.18
CA GLU A 226 6.86 -13.39 20.52
C GLU A 226 6.39 -12.04 21.10
N PRO A 227 7.19 -11.43 22.00
CA PRO A 227 6.98 -10.06 22.43
C PRO A 227 6.79 -9.09 21.25
N LEU A 228 5.97 -8.05 21.44
CA LEU A 228 5.78 -7.01 20.41
C LEU A 228 7.07 -6.20 20.30
N ARG A 229 7.75 -6.28 19.15
CA ARG A 229 8.97 -5.49 18.91
C ARG A 229 8.65 -4.01 18.77
N ALA A 230 9.48 -3.15 19.36
CA ALA A 230 9.32 -1.70 19.32
C ALA A 230 9.26 -1.12 17.89
N VAL A 231 9.93 -1.76 16.91
CA VAL A 231 9.88 -1.34 15.50
C VAL A 231 8.45 -1.25 14.96
N HIS A 232 7.54 -2.15 15.37
CA HIS A 232 6.14 -2.11 14.93
C HIS A 232 5.32 -1.02 15.64
N VAL A 233 5.77 -0.56 16.80
CA VAL A 233 5.11 0.53 17.54
C VAL A 233 5.57 1.88 17.00
N ARG A 234 6.83 2.00 16.59
CA ARG A 234 7.45 3.19 15.99
C ARG A 234 6.69 3.72 14.77
N LYS A 235 6.26 2.78 13.94
CA LYS A 235 5.37 2.96 12.78
C LYS A 235 4.16 3.87 13.03
N LEU A 236 3.64 3.90 14.26
CA LEU A 236 2.47 4.71 14.61
C LEU A 236 2.79 6.18 14.97
N GLY A 237 4.07 6.58 14.99
CA GLY A 237 4.52 7.93 15.36
C GLY A 237 4.10 8.32 16.78
N GLY A 238 3.55 9.52 16.96
CA GLY A 238 3.04 9.99 18.27
C GLY A 238 1.96 9.10 18.90
N LEU A 239 1.14 8.38 18.11
CA LEU A 239 0.21 7.38 18.64
C LEU A 239 0.96 6.16 19.19
N GLY A 240 2.08 5.78 18.57
CA GLY A 240 2.94 4.71 19.06
C GLY A 240 3.52 5.02 20.43
N ALA A 241 3.94 6.27 20.65
CA ALA A 241 4.39 6.73 21.97
C ALA A 241 3.27 6.64 23.03
N LEU A 242 2.03 7.00 22.68
CA LEU A 242 0.88 6.82 23.56
C LEU A 242 0.62 5.34 23.85
N VAL A 243 0.58 4.48 22.83
CA VAL A 243 0.40 3.02 22.99
C VAL A 243 1.50 2.42 23.88
N ALA A 244 2.73 2.93 23.79
CA ALA A 244 3.85 2.45 24.59
C ALA A 244 3.80 2.90 26.06
N THR A 245 3.15 4.02 26.39
CA THR A 245 3.22 4.65 27.71
C THR A 245 1.92 4.63 28.49
N LEU A 246 0.78 4.51 27.81
CA LEU A 246 -0.53 4.45 28.47
C LEU A 246 -0.68 3.17 29.30
N PRO A 247 -1.52 3.19 30.35
CA PRO A 247 -1.81 2.00 31.14
C PRO A 247 -2.30 0.85 30.26
N ARG A 248 -1.86 -0.37 30.55
CA ARG A 248 -2.24 -1.59 29.81
C ARG A 248 -3.77 -1.72 29.66
N GLU A 249 -4.54 -1.34 30.66
CA GLU A 249 -6.01 -1.38 30.65
C GLU A 249 -6.61 -0.41 29.63
N THR A 250 -6.02 0.79 29.48
CA THR A 250 -6.39 1.77 28.45
C THR A 250 -6.10 1.20 27.07
N VAL A 251 -4.91 0.63 26.88
CA VAL A 251 -4.52 -0.02 25.62
C VAL A 251 -5.43 -1.22 25.31
N ALA A 252 -5.81 -2.02 26.30
CA ALA A 252 -6.72 -3.15 26.13
C ALA A 252 -8.13 -2.71 25.72
N THR A 253 -8.64 -1.63 26.33
CA THR A 253 -9.94 -1.05 25.95
C THR A 253 -9.90 -0.53 24.52
N ALA A 254 -8.84 0.19 24.14
CA ALA A 254 -8.63 0.65 22.77
C ALA A 254 -8.52 -0.54 21.80
N ALA A 255 -7.79 -1.59 22.17
CA ALA A 255 -7.63 -2.81 21.36
C ALA A 255 -8.97 -3.47 21.09
N ALA A 256 -9.84 -3.59 22.09
CA ALA A 256 -11.18 -4.15 21.94
C ALA A 256 -12.04 -3.33 20.98
N ARG A 257 -12.06 -2.00 21.13
CA ARG A 257 -12.83 -1.10 20.25
C ARG A 257 -12.32 -1.13 18.81
N GLN A 258 -11.01 -1.08 18.62
CA GLN A 258 -10.40 -1.13 17.30
C GLN A 258 -10.63 -2.49 16.63
N THR A 259 -10.48 -3.59 17.37
CA THR A 259 -10.76 -4.94 16.85
C THR A 259 -12.24 -5.10 16.50
N ARG A 260 -13.16 -4.49 17.26
CA ARG A 260 -14.59 -4.45 16.93
C ARG A 260 -14.84 -3.73 15.61
N ARG A 261 -14.27 -2.53 15.42
CA ARG A 261 -14.37 -1.80 14.14
C ARG A 261 -13.83 -2.62 12.98
N LEU A 262 -12.65 -3.24 13.13
CA LEU A 262 -12.07 -4.12 12.12
C LEU A 262 -12.99 -5.31 11.81
N ALA A 263 -13.62 -5.90 12.83
CA ALA A 263 -14.55 -7.01 12.64
C ALA A 263 -15.84 -6.58 11.91
N ASP A 264 -16.34 -5.37 12.16
CA ASP A 264 -17.48 -4.79 11.42
C ASP A 264 -17.08 -4.48 9.96
N GLU A 265 -15.93 -3.85 9.73
CA GLU A 265 -15.36 -3.51 8.42
C GLU A 265 -15.13 -4.75 7.53
N THR A 266 -14.76 -5.88 8.14
CA THR A 266 -14.48 -7.14 7.43
C THR A 266 -15.66 -8.12 7.37
N GLY A 267 -16.80 -7.78 7.99
CA GLY A 267 -17.95 -8.68 8.13
C GLY A 267 -17.70 -9.88 9.06
N LEU A 268 -16.59 -9.91 9.80
CA LEU A 268 -16.31 -10.93 10.82
C LEU A 268 -17.30 -10.82 12.00
N ALA A 269 -17.76 -9.61 12.33
CA ALA A 269 -18.75 -9.35 13.38
C ALA A 269 -20.19 -9.80 13.03
N ARG A 270 -20.42 -10.33 11.82
CA ARG A 270 -21.74 -10.87 11.46
C ARG A 270 -22.05 -12.18 12.17
N TYR A 271 -21.04 -12.95 12.57
CA TYR A 271 -21.25 -14.19 13.32
C TYR A 271 -21.63 -13.88 14.77
N PRO A 272 -22.75 -14.41 15.30
CA PRO A 272 -23.25 -14.07 16.64
C PRO A 272 -22.25 -14.31 17.77
N GLU A 273 -21.51 -15.42 17.72
CA GLU A 273 -20.48 -15.79 18.69
C GLU A 273 -19.30 -14.80 18.68
N VAL A 274 -18.96 -14.26 17.51
CA VAL A 274 -17.91 -13.24 17.38
C VAL A 274 -18.40 -11.90 17.91
N ALA A 275 -19.61 -11.48 17.51
CA ALA A 275 -20.21 -10.24 17.99
C ALA A 275 -20.31 -10.24 19.53
N ALA A 276 -20.82 -11.33 20.11
CA ALA A 276 -20.95 -11.47 21.55
C ALA A 276 -19.60 -11.43 22.27
N ALA A 277 -18.55 -12.03 21.69
CA ALA A 277 -17.20 -11.97 22.24
C ALA A 277 -16.64 -10.55 22.21
N LEU A 278 -16.80 -9.84 21.09
CA LEU A 278 -16.35 -8.44 20.96
C LEU A 278 -17.09 -7.51 21.92
N ASP A 279 -18.41 -7.67 22.07
CA ASP A 279 -19.21 -6.88 23.00
C ASP A 279 -18.83 -7.14 24.46
N ALA A 280 -18.45 -8.38 24.79
CA ALA A 280 -17.89 -8.72 26.10
C ALA A 280 -16.54 -8.03 26.34
N LEU A 281 -15.62 -8.10 25.37
CA LEU A 281 -14.29 -7.50 25.47
C LEU A 281 -14.37 -5.96 25.56
N VAL A 282 -15.23 -5.31 24.76
CA VAL A 282 -15.46 -3.86 24.84
C VAL A 282 -16.06 -3.46 26.18
N GLY A 283 -16.89 -4.33 26.79
CA GLY A 283 -17.42 -4.16 28.14
C GLY A 283 -16.45 -4.55 29.26
N GLY A 284 -15.19 -4.90 28.95
CA GLY A 284 -14.19 -5.31 29.95
C GLY A 284 -14.42 -6.68 30.58
N ARG A 285 -15.26 -7.53 29.99
CA ARG A 285 -15.53 -8.89 30.46
C ARG A 285 -14.56 -9.88 29.81
N PRO A 286 -13.97 -10.81 30.58
CA PRO A 286 -13.10 -11.84 30.02
C PRO A 286 -13.91 -12.79 29.14
N VAL A 287 -13.29 -13.27 28.06
CA VAL A 287 -13.86 -14.26 27.14
C VAL A 287 -12.87 -15.40 27.02
N GLU A 288 -13.33 -16.62 27.31
CA GLU A 288 -12.50 -17.81 27.16
C GLU A 288 -12.52 -18.30 25.72
N LEU A 289 -11.33 -18.53 25.15
CA LEU A 289 -11.17 -19.08 23.80
C LEU A 289 -10.75 -20.55 23.88
N THR A 290 -11.69 -21.44 23.58
CA THR A 290 -11.43 -22.88 23.43
C THR A 290 -11.47 -23.28 21.95
N GLY A 291 -10.57 -24.17 21.51
CA GLY A 291 -10.48 -24.57 20.10
C GLY A 291 -11.68 -25.38 19.58
N THR A 292 -12.49 -25.93 20.49
CA THR A 292 -13.68 -26.74 20.22
C THR A 292 -14.99 -26.04 20.63
N GLY A 293 -14.92 -24.87 21.26
CA GLY A 293 -16.11 -24.07 21.56
C GLY A 293 -16.63 -23.35 20.31
N PRO A 294 -17.88 -22.85 20.32
CA PRO A 294 -18.50 -22.21 19.16
C PRO A 294 -17.67 -21.07 18.56
N LEU A 295 -17.14 -20.18 19.40
CA LEU A 295 -16.25 -19.09 18.97
C LEU A 295 -14.98 -19.64 18.32
N GLY A 296 -14.29 -20.58 18.96
CA GLY A 296 -13.05 -21.14 18.42
C GLY A 296 -13.27 -21.86 17.09
N LEU A 297 -14.33 -22.66 16.98
CA LEU A 297 -14.70 -23.34 15.74
C LEU A 297 -15.01 -22.34 14.62
N ARG A 298 -15.73 -21.25 14.91
CA ARG A 298 -15.97 -20.20 13.91
C ARG A 298 -14.69 -19.52 13.45
N LEU A 299 -13.82 -19.13 14.39
CA LEU A 299 -12.56 -18.47 14.04
C LEU A 299 -11.66 -19.38 13.18
N ARG A 300 -11.64 -20.68 13.47
CA ARG A 300 -10.91 -21.67 12.67
C ARG A 300 -11.53 -21.83 11.28
N GLN A 301 -12.86 -21.89 11.18
CA GLN A 301 -13.58 -21.92 9.90
C GLN A 301 -13.26 -20.70 9.05
N VAL A 302 -13.42 -19.50 9.61
CA VAL A 302 -13.18 -18.25 8.88
C VAL A 302 -11.73 -18.13 8.45
N ARG A 303 -10.75 -18.63 9.23
CA ARG A 303 -9.35 -18.71 8.78
C ARG A 303 -9.17 -19.60 7.56
N ARG A 304 -9.78 -20.80 7.56
CA ARG A 304 -9.73 -21.73 6.40
C ARG A 304 -10.36 -21.08 5.16
N GLU A 305 -11.55 -20.50 5.33
CA GLU A 305 -12.30 -19.87 4.23
C GLU A 305 -11.60 -18.61 3.72
N ALA A 306 -11.04 -17.79 4.61
CA ALA A 306 -10.21 -16.64 4.23
C ALA A 306 -9.03 -17.05 3.35
N SER A 307 -8.35 -18.15 3.68
CA SER A 307 -7.29 -18.70 2.82
C SER A 307 -7.82 -19.21 1.48
N ALA A 308 -8.95 -19.93 1.47
CA ALA A 308 -9.54 -20.44 0.23
C ALA A 308 -10.02 -19.31 -0.71
N HIS A 309 -10.55 -18.23 -0.14
CA HIS A 309 -11.05 -17.07 -0.87
C HIS A 309 -10.00 -16.00 -1.15
N HIS A 310 -8.74 -16.18 -0.71
CA HIS A 310 -7.70 -15.15 -0.82
C HIS A 310 -8.20 -13.81 -0.23
N ASN A 311 -8.64 -13.88 1.04
CA ASN A 311 -9.12 -12.74 1.82
C ASN A 311 -8.31 -12.63 3.13
N GLY A 312 -7.06 -12.22 2.95
CA GLY A 312 -6.06 -11.95 3.97
C GLY A 312 -6.54 -10.95 5.00
N VAL A 313 -7.28 -9.90 4.61
CA VAL A 313 -7.80 -8.90 5.57
C VAL A 313 -8.71 -9.54 6.61
N ARG A 314 -9.67 -10.39 6.20
CA ARG A 314 -10.55 -11.10 7.15
C ARG A 314 -9.79 -12.15 7.96
N GLY A 315 -8.78 -12.80 7.38
CA GLY A 315 -7.86 -13.67 8.10
C GLY A 315 -7.03 -12.95 9.18
N GLN A 316 -6.55 -11.73 8.88
CA GLN A 316 -5.86 -10.86 9.83
C GLN A 316 -6.81 -10.35 10.92
N ALA A 317 -8.07 -10.04 10.59
CA ALA A 317 -9.08 -9.68 11.59
C ALA A 317 -9.32 -10.80 12.62
N VAL A 318 -9.40 -12.06 12.17
CA VAL A 318 -9.43 -13.22 13.08
C VAL A 318 -8.18 -13.27 13.95
N THR A 319 -7.01 -13.04 13.36
CA THR A 319 -5.74 -13.05 14.11
C THR A 319 -5.69 -11.96 15.19
N CYS A 320 -6.16 -10.75 14.87
CA CYS A 320 -6.26 -9.64 15.84
C CYS A 320 -7.19 -9.99 17.00
N LEU A 321 -8.35 -10.60 16.71
CA LEU A 321 -9.28 -11.07 17.75
C LEU A 321 -8.67 -12.18 18.62
N VAL A 322 -7.97 -13.14 18.03
CA VAL A 322 -7.27 -14.20 18.79
C VAL A 322 -6.19 -13.61 19.70
N LEU A 323 -5.41 -12.63 19.24
CA LEU A 323 -4.42 -11.94 20.08
C LEU A 323 -5.07 -11.24 21.28
N LEU A 324 -6.23 -10.62 21.08
CA LEU A 324 -6.98 -9.99 22.17
C LEU A 324 -7.53 -11.01 23.16
N LEU A 325 -8.11 -12.11 22.67
CA LEU A 325 -8.63 -13.22 23.48
C LEU A 325 -7.54 -13.99 24.24
N THR A 326 -6.30 -13.91 23.78
CA THR A 326 -5.13 -14.53 24.43
C THR A 326 -4.37 -13.58 25.36
N ASP A 327 -4.93 -12.39 25.62
CA ASP A 327 -4.45 -11.38 26.58
C ASP A 327 -3.18 -10.62 26.15
N LEU A 328 -3.05 -10.36 24.84
CA LEU A 328 -1.96 -9.59 24.21
C LEU A 328 -2.45 -8.26 23.61
N PRO A 329 -2.97 -7.31 24.41
CA PRO A 329 -3.66 -6.13 23.90
C PRO A 329 -2.79 -5.17 23.08
N HIS A 330 -1.50 -4.99 23.44
CA HIS A 330 -0.61 -4.11 22.67
C HIS A 330 -0.36 -4.66 21.26
N ARG A 331 -0.12 -5.97 21.15
CA ARG A 331 0.10 -6.65 19.87
C ARG A 331 -1.18 -6.66 19.03
N ALA A 332 -2.32 -6.94 19.67
CA ALA A 332 -3.62 -6.86 19.01
C ALA A 332 -3.90 -5.45 18.49
N LEU A 333 -3.66 -4.40 19.30
CA LEU A 333 -3.89 -3.02 18.91
C LEU A 333 -3.01 -2.58 17.76
N VAL A 334 -1.70 -2.80 17.84
CA VAL A 334 -0.74 -2.39 16.79
C VAL A 334 -1.03 -3.12 15.48
N ARG A 335 -1.32 -4.43 15.54
CA ARG A 335 -1.68 -5.19 14.35
C ARG A 335 -3.04 -4.76 13.79
N THR A 336 -4.02 -4.47 14.64
CA THR A 336 -5.31 -3.94 14.20
C THR A 336 -5.15 -2.59 13.52
N ALA A 337 -4.30 -1.71 14.08
CA ALA A 337 -3.99 -0.42 13.47
C ALA A 337 -3.34 -0.59 12.09
N ASP A 338 -2.37 -1.49 11.96
CA ASP A 338 -1.72 -1.85 10.68
C ASP A 338 -2.68 -2.44 9.64
N VAL A 339 -3.67 -3.23 10.06
CA VAL A 339 -4.69 -3.75 9.13
C VAL A 339 -5.70 -2.66 8.77
N ARG A 340 -6.18 -1.91 9.76
CA ARG A 340 -7.17 -0.83 9.55
C ARG A 340 -6.60 0.34 8.76
N SER A 341 -5.30 0.61 8.83
CA SER A 341 -4.67 1.65 8.00
C SER A 341 -4.79 1.38 6.50
N ARG A 342 -5.02 0.13 6.10
CA ARG A 342 -5.17 -0.30 4.70
C ARG A 342 -6.61 -0.23 4.20
N ILE A 343 -7.59 -0.16 5.10
CA ILE A 343 -9.02 -0.31 4.74
C ILE A 343 -9.93 0.80 5.29
N SER A 344 -9.42 1.68 6.16
CA SER A 344 -10.23 2.68 6.87
C SER A 344 -9.46 4.01 6.94
N PRO A 345 -9.84 5.04 6.18
CA PRO A 345 -9.10 6.31 6.15
C PRO A 345 -9.08 7.03 7.51
N ASP A 346 -10.15 6.90 8.30
CA ASP A 346 -10.28 7.54 9.62
C ASP A 346 -9.64 6.74 10.77
N TRP A 347 -8.89 5.67 10.47
CA TRP A 347 -8.36 4.76 11.49
C TRP A 347 -7.55 5.49 12.56
N ARG A 348 -6.77 6.49 12.16
CA ARG A 348 -5.85 7.23 13.04
C ARG A 348 -6.62 8.10 14.04
N ALA A 349 -7.63 8.83 13.56
CA ALA A 349 -8.50 9.64 14.40
C ALA A 349 -9.32 8.77 15.36
N ALA A 350 -9.85 7.64 14.85
CA ALA A 350 -10.58 6.68 15.67
C ALA A 350 -9.69 6.05 16.76
N LEU A 351 -8.45 5.68 16.44
CA LEU A 351 -7.48 5.14 17.40
C LEU A 351 -7.15 6.18 18.48
N HIS A 352 -6.89 7.43 18.09
CA HIS A 352 -6.60 8.50 19.04
C HIS A 352 -7.76 8.74 20.02
N ALA A 353 -8.99 8.74 19.51
CA ALA A 353 -10.20 8.83 20.33
C ALA A 353 -10.35 7.63 21.28
N ASP A 354 -10.09 6.41 20.79
CA ASP A 354 -10.16 5.19 21.60
C ASP A 354 -9.06 5.12 22.67
N LEU A 355 -7.93 5.82 22.48
CA LEU A 355 -6.89 6.04 23.49
C LEU A 355 -7.23 7.18 24.48
N GLY A 356 -8.38 7.83 24.34
CA GLY A 356 -8.84 8.91 25.23
C GLY A 356 -8.44 10.32 24.80
N SER A 357 -7.97 10.50 23.56
CA SER A 357 -7.54 11.79 23.00
C SER A 357 -6.54 12.59 23.85
N PRO A 358 -5.51 11.99 24.47
CA PRO A 358 -4.49 12.77 25.15
C PRO A 358 -3.70 13.61 24.13
N PRO A 359 -3.04 14.71 24.53
CA PRO A 359 -2.14 15.45 23.67
C PRO A 359 -1.11 14.51 23.02
N LEU A 360 -0.90 14.64 21.71
CA LEU A 360 0.06 13.80 21.00
C LEU A 360 1.49 14.20 21.43
N PRO A 361 2.30 13.27 21.94
CA PRO A 361 3.71 13.54 22.20
C PRO A 361 4.47 13.73 20.87
N PRO A 362 5.66 14.36 20.90
CA PRO A 362 6.55 14.37 19.74
C PRO A 362 6.89 12.94 19.31
N GLU A 363 7.36 12.79 18.07
CA GLU A 363 7.75 11.48 17.56
C GLU A 363 8.84 10.85 18.44
N PRO A 364 8.67 9.58 18.84
CA PRO A 364 9.57 8.95 19.78
C PRO A 364 10.92 8.63 19.14
N ASP A 365 11.95 9.35 19.59
CA ASP A 365 13.34 9.18 19.17
C ASP A 365 13.99 7.92 19.76
N THR A 366 15.26 7.67 19.42
CA THR A 366 16.01 6.51 19.94
C THR A 366 16.16 6.54 21.48
N ALA A 367 16.20 7.71 22.11
CA ALA A 367 16.31 7.84 23.55
C ALA A 367 15.01 7.41 24.26
N PHE A 368 13.84 7.75 23.68
CA PHE A 368 12.55 7.26 24.16
C PHE A 368 12.51 5.72 24.19
N TRP A 369 12.88 5.06 23.09
CA TRP A 369 12.76 3.59 23.00
C TRP A 369 13.75 2.85 23.89
N THR A 370 14.95 3.39 24.09
CA THR A 370 15.95 2.77 24.98
C THR A 370 15.53 2.86 26.45
N THR A 371 14.86 3.93 26.84
CA THR A 371 14.38 4.16 28.22
C THR A 371 12.99 3.61 28.49
N LEU A 372 12.22 3.23 27.46
CA LEU A 372 10.88 2.67 27.58
C LEU A 372 10.86 1.42 28.46
N ASP A 373 10.11 1.48 29.56
CA ASP A 373 9.92 0.36 30.48
C ASP A 373 8.48 -0.17 30.36
N ASN A 374 8.25 -0.99 29.32
CA ASN A 374 6.96 -1.63 29.08
C ASN A 374 7.16 -3.13 28.80
N PRO A 375 6.73 -4.03 29.69
CA PRO A 375 6.96 -5.47 29.54
C PRO A 375 6.20 -6.10 28.35
N ALA A 376 5.22 -5.39 27.78
CA ALA A 376 4.53 -5.83 26.57
C ALA A 376 5.29 -5.50 25.28
N ILE A 377 6.34 -4.67 25.35
CA ILE A 377 7.10 -4.18 24.20
C ILE A 377 8.59 -4.53 24.37
N ASP A 378 9.11 -5.36 23.47
CA ASP A 378 10.53 -5.62 23.39
C ASP A 378 11.23 -4.50 22.61
N ALA A 379 11.92 -3.63 23.34
CA ALA A 379 12.75 -2.57 22.79
C ALA A 379 14.19 -3.01 22.45
N GLY A 380 14.52 -4.29 22.58
CA GLY A 380 15.86 -4.81 22.31
C GLY A 380 16.89 -4.39 23.35
N ARG A 381 16.47 -4.18 24.61
CA ARG A 381 17.42 -3.99 25.72
C ARG A 381 18.33 -5.23 25.78
N ARG A 382 19.56 -5.11 25.27
CA ARG A 382 20.61 -6.11 25.55
C ARG A 382 20.62 -6.30 27.05
N SER A 383 20.44 -7.53 27.52
CA SER A 383 20.53 -7.85 28.94
C SER A 383 21.90 -7.42 29.46
N THR A 384 21.99 -6.23 30.04
CA THR A 384 23.13 -5.84 30.85
C THR A 384 22.82 -6.34 32.26
N GLY A 385 23.40 -7.48 32.60
CA GLY A 385 23.42 -8.00 33.97
C GLY A 385 23.51 -9.52 33.96
N VAL A 386 24.28 -10.18 34.81
CA VAL A 386 25.16 -9.79 35.93
C VAL A 386 26.10 -10.99 36.11
#